data_AF-A0A382K475-F1
#
_entry.id   AF-A0A382K475-F1
#
_cell.length_a   1.000
_cell.length_b   1.000
_cell.length_c   1.000
_cell.angle_alpha   90.00
_cell.angle_beta   90.00
_cell.angle_gamma   90.00
#
_symmetry.space_group_name_H-M   'P 1'
#
loop_
_entity.id
_entity.type
_entity.pdbx_description
1 polymer ?
#
loop_
_entity_poly.entity_id
_entity_poly.type
_entity_poly.pdbx_seq_one_letter_code
_entity_poly.pdbx_strand_id
1 'polypeptide(L)'
;MEGGTDALLTRMEDPLLADSILSGIEFNIRYDRGGNDLRRVQFSRVSWDTSLEGKTLHDWAVRDGLEPTPANGAKLVIESVRRGGANGIYHAMEEADVEAIMSHPQTMIGSDGRLVALGDGHPHPRWYGTFPRVLGLYSRERGVLELEEAVHKMTNMPARRIGLPKRGLVKTGWFADLVVFDPETVIDRATFQEPHQYPIGIDWVMVNGEITVADGIYRDLRSGKILRKEVS
;
A
#
# COMPACT_ATOMS: atom_id res chain seq x y z
N MET A 1 -9.29 -19.53 -1.49
CA MET A 1 -8.85 -20.91 -1.78
C MET A 1 -8.93 -21.70 -0.49
N GLU A 2 -9.80 -22.70 -0.43
CA GLU A 2 -9.86 -23.63 0.71
C GLU A 2 -8.63 -24.55 0.70
N GLY A 3 -8.09 -24.86 1.89
CA GLY A 3 -7.05 -25.88 2.07
C GLY A 3 -5.60 -25.47 1.82
N GLY A 4 -5.31 -24.23 1.41
CA GLY A 4 -3.94 -23.74 1.19
C GLY A 4 -3.33 -24.15 -0.15
N THR A 5 -2.03 -23.90 -0.33
CA THR A 5 -1.30 -24.12 -1.58
C THR A 5 -1.30 -25.58 -2.02
N ASP A 6 -0.99 -26.50 -1.12
CA ASP A 6 -0.86 -27.92 -1.47
C ASP A 6 -2.19 -28.49 -1.97
N ALA A 7 -3.29 -28.19 -1.28
CA ALA A 7 -4.64 -28.61 -1.68
C ALA A 7 -5.08 -27.99 -3.02
N LEU A 8 -4.60 -26.78 -3.36
CA LEU A 8 -4.80 -26.23 -4.70
C LEU A 8 -4.05 -27.05 -5.75
N LEU A 9 -2.77 -27.34 -5.50
CA LEU A 9 -1.94 -28.03 -6.48
C LEU A 9 -2.41 -29.47 -6.71
N THR A 10 -2.88 -30.17 -5.68
CA THR A 10 -3.54 -31.48 -5.83
C THR A 10 -4.78 -31.39 -6.73
N ARG A 11 -5.61 -30.35 -6.56
CA ARG A 11 -6.79 -30.16 -7.44
C ARG A 11 -6.40 -29.86 -8.89
N MET A 12 -5.21 -29.31 -9.14
CA MET A 12 -4.70 -29.07 -10.49
C MET A 12 -4.29 -30.37 -11.20
N GLU A 13 -4.22 -31.52 -10.52
CA GLU A 13 -3.96 -32.83 -11.13
C GLU A 13 -5.21 -33.43 -11.78
N ASP A 14 -6.41 -33.03 -11.34
CA ASP A 14 -7.68 -33.39 -11.98
C ASP A 14 -7.96 -32.45 -13.18
N PRO A 15 -8.10 -32.95 -14.41
CA PRO A 15 -8.29 -32.10 -15.60
C PRO A 15 -9.53 -31.21 -15.57
N LEU A 16 -10.64 -31.69 -15.01
CA LEU A 16 -11.90 -30.93 -14.95
C LEU A 16 -11.80 -29.82 -13.90
N LEU A 17 -11.20 -30.11 -12.76
CA LEU A 17 -10.96 -29.10 -11.72
C LEU A 17 -9.94 -28.07 -12.17
N ALA A 18 -8.87 -28.50 -12.85
CA ALA A 18 -7.85 -27.61 -13.40
C ALA A 18 -8.45 -26.61 -14.41
N ASP A 19 -9.28 -27.07 -15.33
CA ASP A 19 -9.96 -26.23 -16.32
C ASP A 19 -10.88 -25.19 -15.66
N SER A 20 -11.67 -25.63 -14.67
CA SER A 20 -12.54 -24.76 -13.88
C SER A 20 -11.76 -23.70 -13.09
N ILE A 21 -10.64 -24.09 -12.45
CA ILE A 21 -9.78 -23.17 -11.69
C ILE A 21 -9.12 -22.14 -12.62
N LEU A 22 -8.56 -22.57 -13.75
CA LEU A 22 -7.94 -21.67 -14.73
C LEU A 22 -8.97 -20.70 -15.30
N SER A 23 -10.18 -21.18 -15.63
CA SER A 23 -11.28 -20.34 -16.09
C SER A 23 -11.69 -19.30 -15.04
N GLY A 24 -11.71 -19.67 -13.75
CA GLY A 24 -11.98 -18.74 -12.65
C GLY A 24 -10.90 -17.66 -12.49
N ILE A 25 -9.62 -18.04 -12.63
CA ILE A 25 -8.51 -17.06 -12.59
C ILE A 25 -8.57 -16.14 -13.81
N GLU A 26 -8.81 -16.69 -15.00
CA GLU A 26 -8.98 -15.90 -16.22
C GLU A 26 -10.14 -14.90 -16.07
N PHE A 27 -11.27 -15.35 -15.53
CA PHE A 27 -12.41 -14.48 -15.25
C PHE A 27 -12.01 -13.31 -14.35
N ASN A 28 -11.28 -13.56 -13.26
CA ASN A 28 -10.82 -12.50 -12.36
C ASN A 28 -9.82 -11.54 -13.03
N ILE A 29 -8.96 -12.04 -13.91
CA ILE A 29 -8.07 -11.19 -14.71
C ILE A 29 -8.89 -10.27 -15.64
N ARG A 30 -9.98 -10.78 -16.23
CA ARG A 30 -10.81 -10.02 -17.16
C ARG A 30 -11.72 -9.00 -16.46
N TYR A 31 -12.36 -9.40 -15.37
CA TYR A 31 -13.54 -8.69 -14.85
C TYR A 31 -13.40 -8.17 -13.41
N ASP A 32 -12.35 -8.56 -12.70
CA ASP A 32 -12.04 -8.04 -11.37
C ASP A 32 -10.79 -7.14 -11.45
N ARG A 33 -9.85 -7.26 -10.52
CA ARG A 33 -8.70 -6.36 -10.37
C ARG A 33 -7.71 -6.37 -11.52
N GLY A 34 -7.80 -7.33 -12.43
CA GLY A 34 -6.97 -7.37 -13.64
C GLY A 34 -7.44 -6.44 -14.76
N GLY A 35 -8.71 -6.02 -14.76
CA GLY A 35 -9.26 -5.09 -15.76
C GLY A 35 -9.03 -5.50 -17.23
N ASN A 36 -8.96 -6.80 -17.51
CA ASN A 36 -8.64 -7.37 -18.82
C ASN A 36 -7.29 -6.90 -19.40
N ASP A 37 -6.34 -6.48 -18.55
CA ASP A 37 -4.97 -6.11 -18.93
C ASP A 37 -3.95 -6.67 -17.92
N LEU A 38 -3.10 -7.59 -18.39
CA LEU A 38 -2.05 -8.18 -17.55
C LEU A 38 -1.05 -7.16 -16.99
N ARG A 39 -0.96 -5.95 -17.58
CA ARG A 39 -0.11 -4.86 -17.06
C ARG A 39 -0.63 -4.29 -15.74
N ARG A 40 -1.91 -4.50 -15.40
CA ARG A 40 -2.49 -4.06 -14.12
C ARG A 40 -2.09 -4.93 -12.93
N VAL A 41 -1.40 -6.06 -13.17
CA VAL A 41 -0.89 -6.95 -12.13
C VAL A 41 0.63 -6.82 -12.09
N GLN A 42 1.14 -5.99 -11.19
CA GLN A 42 2.58 -5.79 -10.97
C GLN A 42 3.07 -6.65 -9.80
N PHE A 43 4.26 -7.22 -9.88
CA PHE A 43 4.86 -7.98 -8.78
C PHE A 43 5.59 -7.06 -7.80
N SER A 44 5.28 -7.20 -6.51
CA SER A 44 5.97 -6.48 -5.43
C SER A 44 7.05 -7.28 -4.74
N ARG A 45 6.84 -8.60 -4.61
CA ARG A 45 7.83 -9.50 -4.02
C ARG A 45 7.68 -10.90 -4.61
N VAL A 46 8.79 -11.46 -5.08
CA VAL A 46 8.85 -12.78 -5.72
C VAL A 46 10.11 -13.48 -5.24
N SER A 47 10.03 -14.20 -4.12
CA SER A 47 11.21 -14.78 -3.48
C SER A 47 11.94 -15.84 -4.32
N TRP A 48 11.22 -16.48 -5.25
CA TRP A 48 11.77 -17.49 -6.16
C TRP A 48 12.33 -16.93 -7.48
N ASP A 49 12.10 -15.64 -7.78
CA ASP A 49 12.64 -14.96 -8.97
C ASP A 49 12.53 -13.44 -8.82
N THR A 50 13.56 -12.81 -8.24
CA THR A 50 13.58 -11.37 -7.98
C THR A 50 13.61 -10.52 -9.25
N SER A 51 13.92 -11.10 -10.42
CA SER A 51 13.91 -10.36 -11.69
C SER A 51 12.49 -9.92 -12.13
N LEU A 52 11.47 -10.55 -11.55
CA LEU A 52 10.06 -10.20 -11.77
C LEU A 52 9.60 -9.04 -10.89
N GLU A 53 10.33 -8.66 -9.85
CA GLU A 53 9.92 -7.56 -8.97
C GLU A 53 9.90 -6.23 -9.72
N GLY A 54 8.81 -5.48 -9.57
CA GLY A 54 8.51 -4.28 -10.34
C GLY A 54 8.02 -4.54 -11.78
N LYS A 55 8.10 -5.77 -12.28
CA LYS A 55 7.53 -6.19 -13.57
C LYS A 55 6.07 -6.57 -13.44
N THR A 56 5.38 -6.63 -14.57
CA THR A 56 3.98 -7.03 -14.65
C THR A 56 3.82 -8.48 -15.09
N LEU A 57 2.62 -9.02 -14.90
CA LEU A 57 2.24 -10.34 -15.42
C LEU A 57 2.36 -10.38 -16.96
N HIS A 58 2.13 -9.23 -17.63
CA HIS A 58 2.41 -9.06 -19.06
C HIS A 58 3.88 -9.28 -19.38
N ASP A 59 4.79 -8.64 -18.63
CA ASP A 59 6.22 -8.73 -18.87
C ASP A 59 6.75 -10.15 -18.65
N TRP A 60 6.21 -10.87 -17.66
CA TRP A 60 6.53 -12.28 -17.47
C TRP A 60 6.07 -13.14 -18.66
N ALA A 61 4.84 -12.93 -19.15
CA ALA A 61 4.36 -13.64 -20.34
C ALA A 61 5.28 -13.41 -21.56
N VAL A 62 5.65 -12.15 -21.83
CA VAL A 62 6.55 -11.81 -22.94
C VAL A 62 7.95 -12.40 -22.74
N ARG A 63 8.50 -12.35 -21.52
CA ARG A 63 9.81 -12.93 -21.18
C ARG A 63 9.87 -14.42 -21.51
N ASP A 64 8.80 -15.14 -21.22
CA ASP A 64 8.73 -16.60 -21.40
C ASP A 64 8.20 -16.98 -22.81
N GLY A 65 8.07 -16.02 -23.73
CA GLY A 65 7.64 -16.25 -25.11
C GLY A 65 6.16 -16.58 -25.27
N LEU A 66 5.34 -16.27 -24.27
CA LEU A 66 3.89 -16.46 -24.29
C LEU A 66 3.18 -15.21 -24.81
N GLU A 67 2.10 -15.41 -25.57
CA GLU A 67 1.19 -14.31 -25.90
C GLU A 67 0.53 -13.80 -24.61
N PRO A 68 0.52 -12.47 -24.33
CA PRO A 68 0.04 -11.90 -23.08
C PRO A 68 -1.51 -11.83 -23.05
N THR A 69 -2.14 -13.01 -23.03
CA THR A 69 -3.59 -13.17 -22.94
C THR A 69 -4.03 -13.51 -21.52
N PRO A 70 -5.28 -13.20 -21.11
CA PRO A 70 -5.81 -13.60 -19.80
C PRO A 70 -5.68 -15.10 -19.52
N ALA A 71 -5.87 -15.96 -20.52
CA ALA A 71 -5.70 -17.41 -20.40
C ALA A 71 -4.25 -17.81 -20.05
N ASN A 72 -3.26 -17.21 -20.72
CA ASN A 72 -1.85 -17.46 -20.36
C ASN A 72 -1.47 -16.82 -19.03
N GLY A 73 -2.03 -15.65 -18.70
CA GLY A 73 -1.91 -15.04 -17.38
C GLY A 73 -2.41 -15.97 -16.27
N ALA A 74 -3.54 -16.65 -16.46
CA ALA A 74 -4.06 -17.62 -15.50
C ALA A 74 -3.09 -18.80 -15.26
N LYS A 75 -2.45 -19.31 -16.32
CA LYS A 75 -1.42 -20.34 -16.21
C LYS A 75 -0.20 -19.86 -15.43
N LEU A 76 0.26 -18.63 -15.70
CA LEU A 76 1.38 -18.01 -14.98
C LEU A 76 1.06 -17.77 -13.50
N VAL A 77 -0.19 -17.42 -13.15
CA VAL A 77 -0.62 -17.30 -11.74
C VAL A 77 -0.51 -18.65 -11.03
N ILE A 78 -0.99 -19.74 -11.64
CA ILE A 78 -0.82 -21.09 -11.07
C ILE A 78 0.67 -21.46 -10.97
N GLU A 79 1.48 -21.12 -11.97
CA GLU A 79 2.92 -21.36 -11.94
C GLU A 79 3.61 -20.60 -10.79
N SER A 80 3.21 -19.35 -10.55
CA SER A 80 3.68 -18.59 -9.39
C SER A 80 3.35 -19.31 -8.09
N VAL A 81 2.13 -19.82 -7.95
CA VAL A 81 1.72 -20.60 -6.75
C VAL A 81 2.56 -21.87 -6.59
N ARG A 82 2.85 -22.61 -7.69
CA ARG A 82 3.74 -23.79 -7.65
C ARG A 82 5.14 -23.47 -7.15
N ARG A 83 5.63 -22.27 -7.43
CA ARG A 83 6.98 -21.82 -7.02
C ARG A 83 7.04 -21.17 -5.64
N GLY A 84 5.93 -21.17 -4.90
CA GLY A 84 5.85 -20.59 -3.55
C GLY A 84 5.07 -19.27 -3.47
N GLY A 85 4.46 -18.84 -4.57
CA GLY A 85 3.60 -17.66 -4.65
C GLY A 85 4.35 -16.34 -4.85
N ALA A 86 3.60 -15.27 -5.08
CA ALA A 86 4.12 -13.92 -5.24
C ALA A 86 3.14 -12.90 -4.65
N ASN A 87 3.66 -11.74 -4.25
CA ASN A 87 2.84 -10.60 -3.84
C ASN A 87 2.61 -9.67 -5.03
N GLY A 88 1.36 -9.23 -5.23
CA GLY A 88 0.97 -8.37 -6.35
C GLY A 88 0.46 -6.99 -5.92
N ILE A 89 0.69 -6.01 -6.76
CA ILE A 89 0.08 -4.67 -6.77
C ILE A 89 -0.93 -4.67 -7.92
N TYR A 90 -2.17 -4.28 -7.63
CA TYR A 90 -3.26 -4.27 -8.59
C TYR A 90 -3.67 -2.83 -8.89
N HIS A 91 -3.47 -2.41 -10.15
CA HIS A 91 -3.87 -1.09 -10.64
C HIS A 91 -5.35 -1.11 -11.05
N ALA A 92 -6.22 -1.19 -10.04
CA ALA A 92 -7.65 -1.47 -10.23
C ALA A 92 -8.58 -0.36 -9.73
N MET A 93 -8.05 0.71 -9.15
CA MET A 93 -8.84 1.82 -8.61
C MET A 93 -8.86 2.97 -9.61
N GLU A 94 -10.03 3.56 -9.81
CA GLU A 94 -10.17 4.83 -10.51
C GLU A 94 -9.91 5.98 -9.54
N GLU A 95 -9.18 6.98 -10.00
CA GLU A 95 -8.74 8.09 -9.16
C GLU A 95 -9.93 8.90 -8.59
N ALA A 96 -10.99 9.07 -9.38
CA ALA A 96 -12.20 9.78 -8.95
C ALA A 96 -12.92 9.07 -7.79
N ASP A 97 -12.92 7.74 -7.76
CA ASP A 97 -13.49 6.97 -6.65
C ASP A 97 -12.65 7.15 -5.38
N VAL A 98 -11.32 7.21 -5.52
CA VAL A 98 -10.41 7.47 -4.40
C VAL A 98 -10.68 8.85 -3.81
N GLU A 99 -10.84 9.89 -4.63
CA GLU A 99 -11.17 11.24 -4.15
C GLU A 99 -12.55 11.30 -3.49
N ALA A 100 -13.56 10.67 -4.10
CA ALA A 100 -14.91 10.65 -3.55
C ALA A 100 -14.95 9.96 -2.18
N ILE A 101 -14.29 8.80 -2.04
CA ILE A 101 -14.17 8.09 -0.76
C ILE A 101 -13.37 8.93 0.24
N MET A 102 -12.27 9.55 -0.16
CA MET A 102 -11.43 10.39 0.70
C MET A 102 -12.20 11.57 1.29
N SER A 103 -13.01 12.24 0.44
CA SER A 103 -13.83 13.40 0.80
C SER A 103 -14.96 13.04 1.76
N HIS A 104 -15.35 11.77 1.87
CA HIS A 104 -16.44 11.38 2.75
C HIS A 104 -16.12 11.72 4.22
N PRO A 105 -17.04 12.35 4.98
CA PRO A 105 -16.78 12.84 6.34
C PRO A 105 -16.35 11.79 7.36
N GLN A 106 -16.57 10.49 7.06
CA GLN A 106 -16.22 9.37 7.93
C GLN A 106 -14.92 8.65 7.53
N THR A 107 -14.27 9.08 6.45
CA THR A 107 -13.03 8.45 5.96
C THR A 107 -11.82 8.96 6.72
N MET A 108 -11.02 8.02 7.22
CA MET A 108 -9.70 8.27 7.81
C MET A 108 -8.62 7.80 6.83
N ILE A 109 -7.42 8.37 6.95
CA ILE A 109 -6.29 8.00 6.10
C ILE A 109 -5.50 6.85 6.75
N GLY A 110 -5.20 5.82 5.97
CA GLY A 110 -4.34 4.72 6.38
C GLY A 110 -3.47 4.27 5.20
N SER A 111 -2.20 3.96 5.46
CA SER A 111 -1.27 3.59 4.38
C SER A 111 -1.51 2.19 3.82
N ASP A 112 -2.04 1.27 4.63
CA ASP A 112 -2.08 -0.17 4.31
C ASP A 112 -0.68 -0.67 3.85
N GLY A 113 0.35 -0.08 4.45
CA GLY A 113 1.74 -0.40 4.21
C GLY A 113 2.23 -1.57 5.05
N ARG A 114 3.25 -2.28 4.55
CA ARG A 114 3.95 -3.34 5.29
C ARG A 114 5.38 -2.89 5.57
N LEU A 115 6.00 -3.47 6.60
CA LEU A 115 7.40 -3.20 6.93
C LEU A 115 8.31 -3.83 5.87
N VAL A 116 9.27 -3.05 5.37
CA VAL A 116 10.28 -3.47 4.42
C VAL A 116 11.58 -2.72 4.66
N ALA A 117 12.71 -3.38 4.44
CA ALA A 117 14.00 -2.72 4.46
C ALA A 117 14.13 -1.81 3.23
N LEU A 118 14.88 -0.72 3.36
CA LEU A 118 15.16 0.16 2.23
C LEU A 118 15.93 -0.62 1.15
N GLY A 119 15.42 -0.64 -0.08
CA GLY A 119 16.00 -1.37 -1.20
C GLY A 119 15.70 -2.88 -1.24
N ASP A 120 14.88 -3.41 -0.32
CA ASP A 120 14.40 -4.80 -0.38
C ASP A 120 13.05 -4.89 -1.11
N GLY A 121 13.01 -5.67 -2.19
CA GLY A 121 11.82 -5.90 -3.00
C GLY A 121 11.35 -4.68 -3.79
N HIS A 122 10.09 -4.71 -4.21
CA HIS A 122 9.44 -3.64 -4.96
C HIS A 122 8.09 -3.25 -4.34
N PRO A 123 8.10 -2.62 -3.15
CA PRO A 123 6.90 -2.38 -2.38
C PRO A 123 5.91 -1.43 -3.08
N HIS A 124 4.66 -1.42 -2.63
CA HIS A 124 3.71 -0.40 -3.09
C HIS A 124 4.14 0.98 -2.57
N PRO A 125 4.16 2.06 -3.40
CA PRO A 125 4.58 3.40 -2.98
C PRO A 125 3.83 3.99 -1.78
N ARG A 126 2.63 3.49 -1.47
CA ARG A 126 1.85 3.88 -0.29
C ARG A 126 2.58 3.59 1.04
N TRP A 127 3.58 2.71 1.04
CA TRP A 127 4.38 2.40 2.24
C TRP A 127 5.24 3.59 2.68
N TYR A 128 5.59 4.48 1.73
CA TYR A 128 6.41 5.67 1.97
C TYR A 128 5.62 6.98 1.82
N GLY A 129 4.61 7.00 0.95
CA GLY A 129 4.02 8.24 0.46
C GLY A 129 2.63 8.62 0.98
N THR A 130 1.88 7.73 1.65
CA THR A 130 0.44 7.97 1.87
C THR A 130 0.11 9.32 2.51
N PHE A 131 0.75 9.66 3.63
CA PHE A 131 0.41 10.89 4.35
C PHE A 131 0.89 12.15 3.60
N PRO A 132 2.15 12.23 3.14
CA PRO A 132 2.61 13.32 2.29
C PRO A 132 1.78 13.53 1.02
N ARG A 133 1.32 12.44 0.37
CA ARG A 133 0.46 12.52 -0.82
C ARG A 133 -0.87 13.18 -0.53
N VAL A 134 -1.49 12.88 0.61
CA VAL A 134 -2.74 13.54 1.01
C VAL A 134 -2.54 15.03 1.28
N LEU A 135 -1.45 15.41 1.93
CA LEU A 135 -1.16 16.82 2.21
C LEU A 135 -0.78 17.60 0.93
N GLY A 136 0.12 17.05 0.11
CA GLY A 136 0.62 17.72 -1.09
C GLY A 136 -0.32 17.62 -2.29
N LEU A 137 -0.64 16.40 -2.73
CA LEU A 137 -1.45 16.21 -3.93
C LEU A 137 -2.93 16.48 -3.66
N TYR A 138 -3.52 15.81 -2.67
CA TYR A 138 -4.97 15.85 -2.49
C TYR A 138 -5.46 17.13 -1.81
N SER A 139 -4.71 17.68 -0.87
CA SER A 139 -5.07 18.95 -0.24
C SER A 139 -4.56 20.15 -1.03
N ARG A 140 -3.23 20.36 -1.14
CA ARG A 140 -2.67 21.56 -1.80
C ARG A 140 -2.96 21.62 -3.31
N GLU A 141 -2.66 20.57 -4.07
CA GLU A 141 -2.70 20.65 -5.54
C GLU A 141 -4.10 20.47 -6.14
N ARG A 142 -4.89 19.54 -5.58
CA ARG A 142 -6.22 19.18 -6.12
C ARG A 142 -7.39 19.78 -5.36
N GLY A 143 -7.18 20.27 -4.14
CA GLY A 143 -8.25 20.86 -3.33
C GLY A 143 -9.37 19.88 -2.97
N VAL A 144 -9.07 18.58 -2.89
CA VAL A 144 -10.03 17.54 -2.48
C VAL A 144 -10.41 17.70 -1.01
N LEU A 145 -9.43 18.10 -0.19
CA LEU A 145 -9.58 18.36 1.23
C LEU A 145 -8.94 19.70 1.59
N GLU A 146 -9.58 20.47 2.46
CA GLU A 146 -8.89 21.54 3.17
C GLU A 146 -7.77 20.96 4.04
N LEU A 147 -6.68 21.71 4.24
CA LEU A 147 -5.49 21.20 4.93
C LEU A 147 -5.81 20.74 6.37
N GLU A 148 -6.62 21.52 7.10
CA GLU A 148 -7.07 21.16 8.44
C GLU A 148 -7.93 19.89 8.47
N GLU A 149 -8.73 19.64 7.43
CA GLU A 149 -9.52 18.43 7.30
C GLU A 149 -8.62 17.22 7.03
N ALA A 150 -7.64 17.36 6.13
CA ALA A 150 -6.63 16.34 5.87
C ALA A 150 -5.88 15.97 7.17
N VAL A 151 -5.42 16.97 7.93
CA VAL A 151 -4.77 16.76 9.24
C VAL A 151 -5.73 16.08 10.22
N HIS A 152 -7.00 16.50 10.30
CA HIS A 152 -7.99 15.89 11.19
C HIS A 152 -8.20 14.40 10.90
N LYS A 153 -8.34 14.03 9.62
CA LYS A 153 -8.52 12.64 9.13
C LYS A 153 -7.31 11.74 9.39
N MET A 154 -6.15 12.32 9.70
CA MET A 154 -4.90 11.62 10.03
C MET A 154 -4.55 11.62 11.53
N THR A 155 -5.21 12.45 12.34
CA THR A 155 -4.82 12.69 13.75
C THR A 155 -5.95 12.42 14.73
N ASN A 156 -6.79 13.42 15.01
CA ASN A 156 -7.86 13.33 16.01
C ASN A 156 -8.93 12.31 15.63
N MET A 157 -9.29 12.22 14.35
CA MET A 157 -10.30 11.28 13.89
C MET A 157 -9.94 9.82 14.19
N PRO A 158 -8.75 9.30 13.79
CA PRO A 158 -8.32 7.97 14.18
C PRO A 158 -8.10 7.86 15.70
N ALA A 159 -7.48 8.84 16.36
CA ALA A 159 -7.28 8.79 17.81
C ALA A 159 -8.60 8.59 18.57
N ARG A 160 -9.67 9.30 18.18
CA ARG A 160 -11.01 9.11 18.76
C ARG A 160 -11.61 7.76 18.40
N ARG A 161 -11.46 7.30 17.15
CA ARG A 161 -12.08 6.06 16.68
C ARG A 161 -11.54 4.82 17.39
N ILE A 162 -10.23 4.76 17.64
CA ILE A 162 -9.58 3.62 18.30
C ILE A 162 -9.34 3.84 19.80
N GLY A 163 -9.71 5.00 20.35
CA GLY A 163 -9.68 5.27 21.79
C GLY A 163 -8.27 5.53 22.33
N LEU A 164 -7.54 6.45 21.71
CA LEU A 164 -6.23 6.92 22.16
C LEU A 164 -6.37 8.20 22.99
N PRO A 165 -6.47 8.11 24.33
CA PRO A 165 -6.62 9.30 25.16
C PRO A 165 -5.38 10.19 25.04
N LYS A 166 -5.61 11.51 25.02
CA LYS A 166 -4.57 12.55 25.01
C LYS A 166 -3.61 12.50 23.80
N ARG A 167 -4.05 11.97 22.65
CA ARG A 167 -3.31 11.96 21.37
C ARG A 167 -4.19 12.44 20.22
N GLY A 168 -3.56 12.92 19.15
CA GLY A 168 -4.24 13.37 17.93
C GLY A 168 -4.70 14.84 17.93
N LEU A 169 -4.43 15.59 19.01
CA LEU A 169 -4.63 17.05 19.08
C LEU A 169 -3.43 17.72 19.73
N VAL A 170 -3.12 18.94 19.29
CA VAL A 170 -2.11 19.79 19.92
C VAL A 170 -2.76 20.54 21.09
N LYS A 171 -2.53 20.07 22.32
CA LYS A 171 -3.11 20.65 23.54
C LYS A 171 -2.19 20.49 24.75
N THR A 172 -2.17 21.48 25.63
CA THR A 172 -1.43 21.40 26.89
C THR A 172 -1.84 20.17 27.70
N GLY A 173 -0.85 19.43 28.21
CA GLY A 173 -1.05 18.19 28.98
C GLY A 173 -1.32 16.93 28.14
N TRP A 174 -1.20 17.01 26.81
CA TRP A 174 -1.30 15.87 25.90
C TRP A 174 0.09 15.33 25.53
N PHE A 175 0.15 14.14 24.94
CA PHE A 175 1.42 13.60 24.46
C PHE A 175 1.98 14.46 23.32
N ALA A 176 3.28 14.72 23.36
CA ALA A 176 3.98 15.46 22.31
C ALA A 176 4.32 14.54 21.13
N ASP A 177 3.28 14.07 20.44
CA ASP A 177 3.40 13.45 19.12
C ASP A 177 3.12 14.53 18.08
N LEU A 178 4.17 15.09 17.49
CA LEU A 178 4.09 16.28 16.65
C LEU A 178 4.84 16.04 15.34
N VAL A 179 4.34 16.65 14.28
CA VAL A 179 5.00 16.70 12.98
C VAL A 179 5.08 18.16 12.57
N VAL A 180 6.27 18.61 12.17
CA VAL A 180 6.49 19.90 11.51
C VAL A 180 6.75 19.61 10.04
N PHE A 181 5.91 20.17 9.19
CA PHE A 181 6.00 20.02 7.74
C PHE A 181 5.73 21.37 7.08
N ASP A 182 6.30 21.57 5.90
CA ASP A 182 6.08 22.74 5.07
C ASP A 182 4.87 22.47 4.13
N PRO A 183 3.74 23.18 4.29
CA PRO A 183 2.56 22.96 3.47
C PRO A 183 2.81 23.21 1.97
N GLU A 184 3.76 24.08 1.62
CA GLU A 184 4.05 24.43 0.23
C GLU A 184 4.88 23.36 -0.48
N THR A 185 5.64 22.56 0.26
CA THR A 185 6.58 21.59 -0.33
C THR A 185 6.32 20.13 0.02
N VAL A 186 5.49 19.83 1.03
CA VAL A 186 5.18 18.45 1.43
C VAL A 186 4.60 17.66 0.26
N ILE A 187 5.22 16.52 -0.08
CA ILE A 187 4.76 15.62 -1.15
C ILE A 187 5.40 14.23 -1.03
N ASP A 188 4.73 13.20 -1.54
CA ASP A 188 5.33 11.89 -1.74
C ASP A 188 6.27 11.87 -2.95
N ARG A 189 7.34 11.07 -2.85
CA ARG A 189 8.26 10.82 -3.97
C ARG A 189 8.24 9.38 -4.47
N ALA A 190 7.65 8.47 -3.68
CA ALA A 190 7.58 7.06 -4.02
C ALA A 190 6.62 6.84 -5.19
N THR A 191 7.10 6.16 -6.23
CA THR A 191 6.29 5.80 -7.40
C THR A 191 6.19 4.29 -7.52
N PHE A 192 5.36 3.79 -8.45
CA PHE A 192 5.31 2.36 -8.74
C PHE A 192 6.56 1.85 -9.46
N GLN A 193 7.44 2.73 -9.94
CA GLN A 193 8.69 2.39 -10.61
C GLN A 193 9.87 2.51 -9.63
N GLU A 194 9.82 3.50 -8.74
CA GLU A 194 10.84 3.78 -7.73
C GLU A 194 10.17 3.93 -6.36
N PRO A 195 9.81 2.82 -5.70
CA PRO A 195 8.96 2.89 -4.51
C PRO A 195 9.73 3.25 -3.23
N HIS A 196 11.05 3.08 -3.21
CA HIS A 196 11.92 3.34 -2.06
C HIS A 196 12.39 4.80 -2.01
N GLN A 197 11.44 5.74 -1.94
CA GLN A 197 11.73 7.17 -1.88
C GLN A 197 11.07 7.79 -0.64
N TYR A 198 11.88 8.42 0.20
CA TYR A 198 11.34 9.21 1.31
C TYR A 198 10.65 10.48 0.79
N PRO A 199 9.57 10.92 1.46
CA PRO A 199 8.92 12.17 1.13
C PRO A 199 9.81 13.38 1.43
N ILE A 200 9.40 14.54 0.93
CA ILE A 200 10.03 15.84 1.25
C ILE A 200 9.03 16.73 1.98
N GLY A 201 9.52 17.83 2.55
CA GLY A 201 8.73 18.83 3.27
C GLY A 201 8.29 18.40 4.67
N ILE A 202 8.88 17.34 5.24
CA ILE A 202 8.68 16.93 6.64
C ILE A 202 10.02 17.05 7.38
N ASP A 203 10.16 18.13 8.15
CA ASP A 203 11.44 18.48 8.76
C ASP A 203 11.63 17.80 10.12
N TRP A 204 10.56 17.77 10.93
CA TRP A 204 10.64 17.28 12.30
C TRP A 204 9.49 16.34 12.63
N VAL A 205 9.83 15.21 13.23
CA VAL A 205 8.87 14.28 13.82
C VAL A 205 9.26 14.04 15.27
N MET A 206 8.29 14.19 16.15
CA MET A 206 8.43 13.99 17.58
C MET A 206 7.46 12.89 18.03
N VAL A 207 7.95 11.96 18.83
CA VAL A 207 7.15 10.89 19.43
C VAL A 207 7.35 10.92 20.93
N ASN A 208 6.28 11.12 21.69
CA ASN A 208 6.33 11.26 23.15
C ASN A 208 7.33 12.32 23.65
N GLY A 209 7.51 13.43 22.93
CA GLY A 209 8.42 14.52 23.31
C GLY A 209 9.84 14.38 22.77
N GLU A 210 10.18 13.26 22.15
CA GLU A 210 11.50 12.97 21.66
C GLU A 210 11.57 13.11 20.14
N ILE A 211 12.60 13.81 19.63
CA ILE A 211 12.78 14.07 18.20
C ILE A 211 13.30 12.80 17.51
N THR A 212 12.46 12.15 16.71
CA THR A 212 12.78 10.93 15.94
C THR A 212 13.16 11.22 14.49
N VAL A 213 12.79 12.39 13.97
CA VAL A 213 13.28 12.94 12.69
C VAL A 213 13.69 14.39 12.91
N ALA A 214 14.88 14.75 12.43
CA ALA A 214 15.44 16.09 12.51
C ALA A 214 16.01 16.49 11.15
N ASP A 215 15.64 17.66 10.64
CA ASP A 215 16.04 18.14 9.30
C ASP A 215 15.77 17.11 8.19
N GLY A 216 14.63 16.39 8.29
CA GLY A 216 14.25 15.32 7.37
C GLY A 216 15.04 14.02 7.53
N ILE A 217 15.95 13.92 8.50
CA ILE A 217 16.81 12.75 8.74
C ILE A 217 16.27 11.93 9.91
N TYR A 218 16.03 10.65 9.67
CA TYR A 218 15.63 9.70 10.71
C TYR A 218 16.75 9.50 11.76
N ARG A 219 16.37 9.51 13.03
CA ARG A 219 17.23 9.19 14.18
C ARG A 219 16.77 7.85 14.75
N ASP A 220 17.69 6.91 14.99
CA ASP A 220 17.38 5.59 15.60
C ASP A 220 17.04 5.73 17.09
N LEU A 221 15.88 6.36 17.34
CA LEU A 221 15.34 6.63 18.65
C LEU A 221 13.93 6.04 18.73
N ARG A 222 13.77 5.07 19.63
CA ARG A 222 12.55 4.27 19.76
C ARG A 222 11.69 4.76 20.91
N SER A 223 11.18 5.98 20.78
CA SER A 223 10.36 6.64 21.82
C SER A 223 8.91 6.18 21.84
N GLY A 224 8.53 5.19 21.04
CA GLY A 224 7.18 4.62 21.00
C GLY A 224 6.80 3.91 22.29
N LYS A 225 5.50 3.86 22.58
CA LYS A 225 4.93 3.11 23.71
C LYS A 225 3.81 2.21 23.23
N ILE A 226 3.65 1.05 23.88
CA ILE A 226 2.48 0.20 23.67
C ILE A 226 1.25 0.97 24.16
N LEU A 227 0.31 1.21 23.25
CA LEU A 227 -0.95 1.87 23.57
C LEU A 227 -1.96 0.80 23.99
N ARG A 228 -2.45 0.92 25.24
CA ARG A 228 -3.49 0.04 25.76
C ARG A 228 -4.80 0.81 25.74
N LYS A 229 -5.85 0.17 25.25
CA LYS A 229 -7.20 0.70 25.40
C LYS A 229 -7.54 0.66 26.89
N GLU A 230 -7.75 1.82 27.50
CA GLU A 230 -8.28 1.87 28.86
C GLU A 230 -9.70 1.31 28.81
N VAL A 231 -9.92 0.20 29.51
CA VAL A 231 -11.26 -0.36 29.70
C VAL A 231 -11.89 0.44 30.82
N SER A 232 -12.66 1.47 30.46
CA SER A 232 -13.60 2.16 31.35
C SER A 232 -14.99 1.58 31.17
#